data_AF-A0A378KQ44-F1
#
_entry.id   AF-A0A378KQ44-F1
#
_cell.length_a   1.000
_cell.length_b   1.000
_cell.length_c   1.000
_cell.angle_alpha   90.00
_cell.angle_beta   90.00
_cell.angle_gamma   90.00
#
_symmetry.space_group_name_H-M   'P 1'
#
loop_
_entity.id
_entity.type
_entity.pdbx_description
1 polymer ?
#
loop_
_entity_poly.entity_id
_entity_poly.type
_entity_poly.pdbx_seq_one_letter_code
_entity_poly.pdbx_strand_id
1 'polypeptide(L)'
;MTLALKDFDELKRLFDDCVAFVLKRENKDSIAALPSRRRDELQFLRTIFHELGTQITSAKSNDKRAVVARSVDIVYAAMNVIVADIDRSKAAYESSGRVKDRLNIAMGISAEHQASPDQLAKFYKSLNQFMNQIYVDHDSRKGFKKDHILQSVPVDKLVKFAKIGYEFEEAAQNNVNNSLVVGEKAKADGAWYKPTKEVPESIVAPFKTFADLKEELHQLIIAETADKNASDVSSLDENRALQLQFLDSLAISLSGPKAAGIKETEKTAILAGAMYLVRGHIAKEYGLEPLSNEDIKATLLRNGSVVHTELTKTLNAKATPVQDIEVLITAANQYIRHMTVQNVESKGSIKPEHIFSTIKDFLLNPILSMAQQMIRSCRDKAIDHCVVELNKEIELSKPKEASSSYVSSIYNWWKKTPKVQEEEEDLEDQNEQKASSSTDITQPTL
;
A
#
# COMPACT_ATOMS: atom_id res chain seq x y z
N MET A 1 26.01 5.91 6.52
CA MET A 1 26.42 5.71 5.12
C MET A 1 25.28 5.02 4.38
N THR A 2 25.16 5.15 3.05
CA THR A 2 24.09 4.48 2.28
C THR A 2 24.31 2.97 2.25
N LEU A 3 23.23 2.21 2.39
CA LEU A 3 23.26 0.76 2.35
C LEU A 3 23.69 0.25 0.96
N ALA A 4 24.77 -0.53 0.92
CA ALA A 4 25.12 -1.35 -0.24
C ALA A 4 24.27 -2.63 -0.22
N LEU A 5 23.56 -2.90 -1.32
CA LEU A 5 22.66 -4.04 -1.39
C LEU A 5 23.44 -5.33 -1.61
N LYS A 6 23.03 -6.38 -0.90
CA LYS A 6 23.53 -7.74 -1.12
C LYS A 6 22.91 -8.35 -2.36
N ASP A 7 23.63 -9.28 -2.97
CA ASP A 7 23.16 -10.03 -4.12
C ASP A 7 22.05 -11.01 -3.74
N PHE A 8 21.20 -11.37 -4.71
CA PHE A 8 20.05 -12.25 -4.48
C PHE A 8 20.44 -13.61 -3.88
N ASP A 9 21.50 -14.24 -4.39
CA ASP A 9 21.97 -15.55 -3.90
C ASP A 9 22.50 -15.47 -2.47
N GLU A 10 23.15 -14.35 -2.11
CA GLU A 10 23.61 -14.11 -0.75
C GLU A 10 22.42 -13.94 0.21
N LEU A 11 21.43 -13.13 -0.16
CA LEU A 11 20.19 -12.95 0.61
C LEU A 11 19.47 -14.28 0.82
N LYS A 12 19.36 -15.08 -0.25
CA LYS A 12 18.72 -16.41 -0.19
C LYS A 12 19.46 -17.33 0.77
N ARG A 13 20.79 -17.41 0.67
CA ARG A 13 21.62 -18.23 1.56
C ARG A 13 21.47 -17.81 3.03
N LEU A 14 21.52 -16.50 3.31
CA LEU A 14 21.37 -15.98 4.67
C LEU A 14 19.96 -16.21 5.24
N PHE A 15 18.93 -16.16 4.40
CA PHE A 15 17.58 -16.57 4.77
C PHE A 15 17.49 -18.07 5.06
N ASP A 16 18.05 -18.93 4.21
CA ASP A 16 18.09 -20.38 4.42
C ASP A 16 18.81 -20.74 5.75
N ASP A 17 19.92 -20.05 6.06
CA ASP A 17 20.63 -20.16 7.35
C ASP A 17 19.74 -19.73 8.54
N CYS A 18 18.91 -18.69 8.37
CA CYS A 18 17.93 -18.27 9.38
C CYS A 18 16.86 -19.33 9.60
N VAL A 19 16.31 -19.91 8.53
CA VAL A 19 15.33 -21.00 8.63
C VAL A 19 15.93 -22.20 9.37
N ALA A 20 17.14 -22.62 8.99
CA ALA A 20 17.83 -23.73 9.63
C ALA A 20 18.08 -23.47 11.13
N PHE A 21 18.44 -22.24 11.51
CA PHE A 21 18.58 -21.85 12.90
C PHE A 21 17.26 -21.96 13.68
N VAL A 22 16.15 -21.45 13.13
CA VAL A 22 14.85 -21.50 13.80
C VAL A 22 14.39 -22.95 13.98
N LEU A 23 14.49 -23.77 12.93
CA LEU A 23 14.12 -25.18 12.97
C LEU A 23 14.90 -25.96 14.04
N LYS A 24 16.22 -25.75 14.13
CA LYS A 24 17.06 -26.36 15.17
C LYS A 24 16.69 -25.87 16.57
N ARG A 25 16.39 -24.59 16.74
CA ARG A 25 16.04 -24.00 18.04
C ARG A 25 14.70 -24.52 18.56
N GLU A 26 13.72 -24.65 17.67
CA GLU A 26 12.35 -25.08 18.00
C GLU A 26 12.18 -26.61 17.92
N ASN A 27 13.25 -27.35 17.65
CA ASN A 27 13.25 -28.81 17.43
C ASN A 27 12.19 -29.28 16.43
N LYS A 28 12.14 -28.63 15.26
CA LYS A 28 11.20 -28.94 14.16
C LYS A 28 11.95 -29.29 12.89
N ASP A 29 11.39 -30.21 12.11
CA ASP A 29 12.01 -30.66 10.84
C ASP A 29 11.63 -29.79 9.63
N SER A 30 10.57 -28.99 9.75
CA SER A 30 10.07 -28.18 8.64
C SER A 30 9.36 -26.92 9.13
N ILE A 31 9.27 -25.91 8.26
CA ILE A 31 8.58 -24.64 8.56
C ILE A 31 7.11 -24.91 8.94
N ALA A 32 6.46 -25.86 8.26
CA ALA A 32 5.05 -26.21 8.51
C ALA A 32 4.78 -26.70 9.95
N ALA A 33 5.80 -27.24 10.63
CA ALA A 33 5.71 -27.72 12.02
C ALA A 33 5.99 -26.64 13.08
N LEU A 34 6.31 -25.42 12.67
CA LEU A 34 6.50 -24.28 13.58
C LEU A 34 5.16 -23.73 14.08
N PRO A 35 5.14 -23.03 15.23
CA PRO A 35 3.97 -22.27 15.68
C PRO A 35 3.50 -21.27 14.63
N SER A 36 2.18 -21.03 14.56
CA SER A 36 1.51 -20.27 13.50
C SER A 36 2.23 -18.96 13.14
N ARG A 37 2.54 -18.13 14.13
CA ARG A 37 3.24 -16.85 13.92
C ARG A 37 4.54 -17.01 13.12
N ARG A 38 5.46 -17.87 13.57
CA ARG A 38 6.77 -18.06 12.92
C ARG A 38 6.67 -18.84 11.63
N ARG A 39 5.75 -19.81 11.56
CA ARG A 39 5.45 -20.56 10.34
C ARG A 39 5.04 -19.61 9.23
N ASP A 40 4.04 -18.76 9.47
CA ASP A 40 3.43 -17.93 8.43
C ASP A 40 4.42 -16.85 7.92
N GLU A 41 5.19 -16.23 8.82
CA GLU A 41 6.29 -15.29 8.50
C GLU A 41 7.37 -15.92 7.60
N LEU A 42 7.88 -17.10 7.97
CA LEU A 42 8.94 -17.77 7.22
C LEU A 42 8.42 -18.41 5.92
N GLN A 43 7.19 -18.90 5.93
CA GLN A 43 6.55 -19.45 4.73
C GLN A 43 6.34 -18.35 3.68
N PHE A 44 5.92 -17.15 4.09
CA PHE A 44 5.80 -15.99 3.20
C PHE A 44 7.12 -15.67 2.50
N LEU A 45 8.22 -15.51 3.27
CA LEU A 45 9.54 -15.23 2.71
C LEU A 45 10.05 -16.37 1.83
N ARG A 46 9.90 -17.62 2.25
CA ARG A 46 10.34 -18.80 1.47
C ARG A 46 9.66 -18.86 0.12
N THR A 47 8.35 -18.60 0.08
CA THR A 47 7.58 -18.58 -1.16
C THR A 47 8.03 -17.45 -2.08
N ILE A 48 8.28 -16.25 -1.56
CA ILE A 48 8.82 -15.13 -2.34
C ILE A 48 10.19 -15.47 -2.93
N PHE A 49 11.12 -16.00 -2.14
CA PHE A 49 12.43 -16.42 -2.64
C PHE A 49 12.33 -17.47 -3.74
N HIS A 50 11.43 -18.45 -3.58
CA HIS A 50 11.21 -19.50 -4.56
C HIS A 50 10.67 -18.94 -5.89
N GLU A 51 9.64 -18.11 -5.84
CA GLU A 51 9.04 -17.50 -7.02
C GLU A 51 10.04 -16.60 -7.75
N LEU A 52 10.75 -15.72 -7.02
CA LEU A 52 11.76 -14.84 -7.61
C LEU A 52 12.94 -15.61 -8.21
N GLY A 53 13.37 -16.71 -7.58
CA GLY A 53 14.38 -17.60 -8.14
C GLY A 53 13.94 -18.26 -9.45
N THR A 54 12.66 -18.61 -9.56
CA THR A 54 12.05 -19.13 -10.79
C THR A 54 12.01 -18.05 -11.89
N GLN A 55 11.64 -16.82 -11.54
CA GLN A 55 11.64 -15.68 -12.47
C GLN A 55 13.05 -15.33 -12.97
N ILE A 56 14.06 -15.35 -12.10
CA ILE A 56 15.46 -15.09 -12.47
C ILE A 56 15.98 -16.18 -13.41
N THR A 57 15.66 -17.45 -13.14
CA THR A 57 16.06 -18.58 -13.98
C THR A 57 15.40 -18.52 -15.36
N SER A 58 14.12 -18.11 -15.39
CA SER A 58 13.31 -18.04 -16.61
C SER A 58 13.53 -16.74 -17.41
N ALA A 59 14.25 -15.77 -16.86
CA ALA A 59 14.49 -14.49 -17.51
C ALA A 59 15.41 -14.64 -18.73
N LYS A 60 15.05 -13.97 -19.83
CA LYS A 60 15.90 -13.86 -21.01
C LYS A 60 17.21 -13.14 -20.67
N SER A 61 18.30 -13.47 -21.37
CA SER A 61 19.64 -12.95 -21.08
C SER A 61 19.72 -11.42 -21.07
N ASN A 62 18.98 -10.75 -21.95
CA ASN A 62 18.89 -9.29 -22.06
C ASN A 62 18.17 -8.65 -20.85
N ASP A 63 17.24 -9.36 -20.21
CA ASP A 63 16.41 -8.84 -19.11
C ASP A 63 16.88 -9.30 -17.73
N LYS A 64 17.73 -10.33 -17.67
CA LYS A 64 18.15 -11.00 -16.44
C LYS A 64 18.68 -10.05 -15.38
N ARG A 65 19.50 -9.06 -15.75
CA ARG A 65 20.02 -8.06 -14.80
C ARG A 65 18.92 -7.22 -14.16
N ALA A 66 17.93 -6.79 -14.95
CA ALA A 66 16.81 -6.00 -14.45
C ALA A 66 15.88 -6.84 -13.55
N VAL A 67 15.65 -8.10 -13.92
CA VAL A 67 14.90 -9.05 -13.10
C VAL A 67 15.60 -9.30 -11.75
N VAL A 68 16.90 -9.58 -11.75
CA VAL A 68 17.69 -9.77 -10.51
C VAL A 68 17.63 -8.54 -9.62
N ALA A 69 17.86 -7.35 -10.17
CA ALA A 69 17.81 -6.10 -9.39
C ALA A 69 16.44 -5.89 -8.75
N ARG A 70 15.35 -6.15 -9.49
CA ARG A 70 13.98 -6.06 -8.96
C ARG A 70 13.71 -7.13 -7.90
N SER A 71 14.21 -8.35 -8.08
CA SER A 71 14.06 -9.43 -7.10
C SER A 71 14.76 -9.08 -5.78
N VAL A 72 15.94 -8.46 -5.84
CA VAL A 72 16.62 -7.92 -4.64
C VAL A 72 15.73 -6.88 -3.95
N ASP A 73 15.21 -5.90 -4.70
CA ASP A 73 14.31 -4.87 -4.14
C ASP A 73 13.08 -5.50 -3.42
N ILE A 74 12.46 -6.51 -4.03
CA ILE A 74 11.30 -7.23 -3.47
C ILE A 74 11.67 -7.97 -2.18
N VAL A 75 12.80 -8.67 -2.15
CA VAL A 75 13.25 -9.41 -0.97
C VAL A 75 13.54 -8.49 0.21
N TYR A 76 14.23 -7.37 -0.02
CA TYR A 76 14.48 -6.36 1.03
C TYR A 76 13.17 -5.84 1.63
N ALA A 77 12.19 -5.49 0.78
CA ALA A 77 10.88 -5.05 1.26
C ALA A 77 10.15 -6.16 2.02
N ALA A 78 10.15 -7.41 1.52
CA ALA A 78 9.46 -8.52 2.17
C ALA A 78 10.06 -8.82 3.55
N MET A 79 11.38 -8.80 3.69
CA MET A 79 12.05 -8.95 4.99
C MET A 79 11.70 -7.82 5.95
N ASN A 80 11.66 -6.56 5.49
CA ASN A 80 11.23 -5.42 6.31
C ASN A 80 9.78 -5.55 6.77
N VAL A 81 8.87 -6.04 5.91
CA VAL A 81 7.47 -6.31 6.28
C VAL A 81 7.40 -7.34 7.41
N ILE A 82 8.17 -8.43 7.34
CA ILE A 82 8.22 -9.43 8.41
C ILE A 82 8.84 -8.88 9.70
N VAL A 83 9.92 -8.10 9.60
CA VAL A 83 10.51 -7.43 10.76
C VAL A 83 9.47 -6.54 11.46
N ALA A 84 8.69 -5.78 10.69
CA ALA A 84 7.63 -4.94 11.22
C ALA A 84 6.48 -5.75 11.84
N ASP A 85 6.08 -6.87 11.23
CA ASP A 85 5.08 -7.76 11.80
C ASP A 85 5.54 -8.34 13.14
N ILE A 86 6.81 -8.72 13.25
CA ILE A 86 7.42 -9.19 14.49
C ILE A 86 7.34 -8.10 15.56
N ASP A 87 7.71 -6.86 15.22
CA ASP A 87 7.67 -5.73 16.15
C ASP A 87 6.26 -5.33 16.57
N ARG A 88 5.27 -5.43 15.68
CA ARG A 88 3.86 -5.09 15.96
C ARG A 88 3.13 -6.18 16.74
N SER A 89 3.59 -7.42 16.63
CA SER A 89 2.94 -8.59 17.25
C SER A 89 3.61 -9.06 18.53
N LYS A 90 4.66 -8.38 19.01
CA LYS A 90 5.32 -8.69 20.28
C LYS A 90 4.52 -8.12 21.45
N ALA A 91 4.49 -8.82 22.57
CA ALA A 91 4.00 -8.23 23.82
C ALA A 91 4.99 -7.14 24.29
N ALA A 92 4.52 -6.19 25.13
CA ALA A 92 5.33 -5.05 25.57
C ALA A 92 6.68 -5.43 26.23
N TYR A 93 6.75 -6.63 26.81
CA TYR A 93 7.92 -7.15 27.53
C TYR A 93 8.75 -8.17 26.73
N GLU A 94 8.33 -8.51 25.51
CA GLU A 94 9.04 -9.48 24.67
C GLU A 94 10.20 -8.81 23.93
N SER A 95 11.37 -9.45 23.96
CA SER A 95 12.51 -9.04 23.12
C SER A 95 12.16 -9.15 21.63
N SER A 96 12.80 -8.34 20.80
CA SER A 96 12.53 -8.21 19.36
C SER A 96 12.74 -9.50 18.54
N GLY A 97 13.24 -10.58 19.15
CA GLY A 97 13.29 -11.93 18.59
C GLY A 97 14.47 -12.20 17.66
N ARG A 98 15.09 -13.38 17.79
CA ARG A 98 16.27 -13.80 17.00
C ARG A 98 16.03 -13.86 15.48
N VAL A 99 14.79 -14.02 15.05
CA VAL A 99 14.43 -13.99 13.62
C VAL A 99 14.65 -12.59 13.06
N LYS A 100 14.16 -11.55 13.75
CA LYS A 100 14.39 -10.15 13.36
C LYS A 100 15.88 -9.84 13.26
N ASP A 101 16.65 -10.21 14.29
CA ASP A 101 18.10 -9.97 14.30
C ASP A 101 18.77 -10.59 13.07
N ARG A 102 18.42 -11.85 12.75
CA ARG A 102 18.96 -12.56 11.59
C ARG A 102 18.51 -11.96 10.26
N LEU A 103 17.27 -11.47 10.14
CA LEU A 103 16.80 -10.77 8.94
C LEU A 103 17.52 -9.43 8.76
N ASN A 104 17.75 -8.67 9.83
CA ASN A 104 18.53 -7.42 9.76
C ASN A 104 19.98 -7.69 9.35
N ILE A 105 20.61 -8.73 9.91
CA ILE A 105 21.95 -9.20 9.48
C ILE A 105 21.92 -9.63 8.01
N ALA A 106 20.89 -10.37 7.60
CA ALA A 106 20.74 -10.82 6.22
C ALA A 106 20.64 -9.64 5.26
N MET A 107 19.94 -8.57 5.62
CA MET A 107 19.84 -7.35 4.83
C MET A 107 21.08 -6.45 4.92
N GLY A 108 21.95 -6.65 5.90
CA GLY A 108 23.08 -5.77 6.19
C GLY A 108 22.67 -4.43 6.82
N ILE A 109 21.50 -4.36 7.45
CA ILE A 109 20.99 -3.15 8.09
C ILE A 109 21.59 -3.03 9.50
N SER A 110 22.26 -1.90 9.78
CA SER A 110 22.80 -1.54 11.09
C SER A 110 22.47 -0.08 11.45
N ALA A 111 22.87 0.37 12.63
CA ALA A 111 22.69 1.77 13.01
C ALA A 111 23.46 2.72 12.06
N GLU A 112 24.59 2.26 11.54
CA GLU A 112 25.51 3.00 10.66
C GLU A 112 25.16 2.85 9.15
N HIS A 113 24.45 1.77 8.79
CA HIS A 113 24.10 1.41 7.42
C HIS A 113 22.59 1.22 7.28
N GLN A 114 21.91 2.28 6.82
CA GLN A 114 20.48 2.27 6.56
C GLN A 114 20.18 2.52 5.09
N ALA A 115 19.09 1.95 4.61
CA ALA A 115 18.59 2.23 3.26
C ALA A 115 18.17 3.70 3.16
N SER A 116 18.49 4.35 2.03
CA SER A 116 17.99 5.71 1.77
C SER A 116 16.48 5.71 1.53
N PRO A 117 15.80 6.87 1.68
CA PRO A 117 14.38 7.00 1.32
C PRO A 117 14.07 6.53 -0.12
N ASP A 118 14.93 6.84 -1.08
CA ASP A 118 14.78 6.39 -2.48
C ASP A 118 14.89 4.86 -2.63
N GLN A 119 15.82 4.23 -1.92
CA GLN A 119 15.95 2.77 -1.90
C GLN A 119 14.69 2.13 -1.31
N LEU A 120 14.24 2.60 -0.15
CA LEU A 120 13.02 2.11 0.50
C LEU A 120 11.78 2.28 -0.40
N ALA A 121 11.64 3.45 -1.03
CA ALA A 121 10.53 3.73 -1.96
C ALA A 121 10.54 2.75 -3.15
N LYS A 122 11.71 2.40 -3.67
CA LYS A 122 11.88 1.41 -4.73
C LYS A 122 11.55 -0.02 -4.25
N PHE A 123 11.99 -0.40 -3.05
CA PHE A 123 11.73 -1.71 -2.46
C PHE A 123 10.23 -1.96 -2.31
N TYR A 124 9.53 -1.06 -1.60
CA TYR A 124 8.11 -1.25 -1.30
C TYR A 124 7.22 -1.14 -2.54
N LYS A 125 7.54 -0.24 -3.47
CA LYS A 125 6.86 -0.19 -4.77
C LYS A 125 7.01 -1.52 -5.53
N SER A 126 8.21 -2.11 -5.53
CA SER A 126 8.46 -3.39 -6.20
C SER A 126 7.73 -4.55 -5.53
N LEU A 127 7.72 -4.59 -4.19
CA LEU A 127 6.95 -5.60 -3.45
C LEU A 127 5.45 -5.47 -3.72
N ASN A 128 4.89 -4.27 -3.64
CA ASN A 128 3.45 -4.07 -3.83
C ASN A 128 3.01 -4.41 -5.26
N GLN A 129 3.86 -4.14 -6.26
CA GLN A 129 3.65 -4.63 -7.63
C GLN A 129 3.73 -6.16 -7.72
N PHE A 130 4.70 -6.79 -7.06
CA PHE A 130 4.83 -8.25 -7.01
C PHE A 130 3.60 -8.91 -6.36
N MET A 131 3.08 -8.31 -5.29
CA MET A 131 1.92 -8.81 -4.55
C MET A 131 0.64 -8.82 -5.39
N ASN A 132 0.55 -8.05 -6.48
CA ASN A 132 -0.61 -8.12 -7.38
C ASN A 132 -0.81 -9.51 -8.01
N GLN A 133 0.20 -10.38 -8.02
CA GLN A 133 0.09 -11.78 -8.47
C GLN A 133 -0.91 -12.63 -7.67
N ILE A 134 -1.37 -12.15 -6.51
CA ILE A 134 -2.42 -12.81 -5.74
C ILE A 134 -3.82 -12.60 -6.33
N TYR A 135 -3.99 -11.63 -7.21
CA TYR A 135 -5.26 -11.31 -7.85
C TYR A 135 -5.38 -11.95 -9.24
N VAL A 136 -6.61 -12.23 -9.66
CA VAL A 136 -6.87 -12.69 -11.03
C VAL A 136 -6.41 -11.62 -12.03
N ASP A 137 -5.61 -12.01 -13.03
CA ASP A 137 -4.99 -11.12 -14.02
C ASP A 137 -4.21 -9.93 -13.44
N HIS A 138 -3.72 -10.05 -12.20
CA HIS A 138 -3.09 -8.96 -11.46
C HIS A 138 -4.01 -7.75 -11.19
N ASP A 139 -5.33 -7.98 -11.15
CA ASP A 139 -6.35 -6.95 -10.97
C ASP A 139 -7.27 -7.28 -9.78
N SER A 140 -7.18 -6.48 -8.71
CA SER A 140 -7.99 -6.67 -7.50
C SER A 140 -9.48 -6.43 -7.73
N ARG A 141 -9.91 -5.86 -8.86
CA ARG A 141 -11.33 -5.83 -9.27
C ARG A 141 -11.91 -7.24 -9.46
N LYS A 142 -11.05 -8.22 -9.78
CA LYS A 142 -11.43 -9.60 -10.08
C LYS A 142 -11.25 -10.56 -8.91
N GLY A 143 -10.93 -10.03 -7.71
CA GLY A 143 -10.73 -10.83 -6.51
C GLY A 143 -9.44 -11.64 -6.49
N PHE A 144 -9.29 -12.47 -5.46
CA PHE A 144 -8.14 -13.35 -5.31
C PHE A 144 -8.15 -14.47 -6.35
N LYS A 145 -6.99 -14.79 -6.90
CA LYS A 145 -6.80 -15.97 -7.74
C LYS A 145 -6.86 -17.21 -6.87
N LYS A 146 -7.67 -18.22 -7.25
CA LYS A 146 -7.85 -19.47 -6.48
C LYS A 146 -6.53 -20.13 -6.12
N ASP A 147 -5.67 -20.33 -7.12
CA ASP A 147 -4.31 -20.84 -6.96
C ASP A 147 -3.30 -19.72 -7.20
N HIS A 148 -2.98 -18.98 -6.14
CA HIS A 148 -1.97 -17.93 -6.17
C HIS A 148 -0.65 -18.39 -5.56
N ILE A 149 0.44 -17.72 -5.93
CA ILE A 149 1.82 -18.05 -5.50
C ILE A 149 1.94 -18.16 -3.97
N LEU A 150 1.19 -17.34 -3.24
CA LEU A 150 1.22 -17.23 -1.77
C LEU A 150 0.14 -18.04 -1.03
N GLN A 151 -0.52 -19.00 -1.70
CA GLN A 151 -1.65 -19.77 -1.12
C GLN A 151 -1.28 -20.58 0.14
N SER A 152 0.01 -20.83 0.37
CA SER A 152 0.50 -21.49 1.59
C SER A 152 0.43 -20.60 2.84
N VAL A 153 0.21 -19.30 2.67
CA VAL A 153 0.10 -18.32 3.77
C VAL A 153 -1.40 -18.06 4.02
N PRO A 154 -1.87 -18.13 5.28
CA PRO A 154 -3.26 -17.78 5.60
C PRO A 154 -3.65 -16.38 5.08
N VAL A 155 -4.87 -16.24 4.57
CA VAL A 155 -5.34 -15.00 3.93
C VAL A 155 -5.29 -13.80 4.87
N ASP A 156 -5.65 -13.98 6.15
CA ASP A 156 -5.56 -12.93 7.17
C ASP A 156 -4.13 -12.41 7.34
N LYS A 157 -3.14 -13.31 7.31
CA LYS A 157 -1.72 -12.95 7.35
C LYS A 157 -1.27 -12.28 6.07
N LEU A 158 -1.69 -12.79 4.91
CA LEU A 158 -1.38 -12.21 3.61
C LEU A 158 -1.88 -10.76 3.51
N VAL A 159 -3.11 -10.52 3.96
CA VAL A 159 -3.73 -9.19 4.02
C VAL A 159 -2.95 -8.28 4.97
N LYS A 160 -2.59 -8.78 6.15
CA LYS A 160 -1.76 -8.04 7.11
C LYS A 160 -0.41 -7.63 6.49
N PHE A 161 0.29 -8.56 5.84
CA PHE A 161 1.58 -8.28 5.21
C PHE A 161 1.45 -7.30 4.04
N ALA A 162 0.41 -7.43 3.22
CA ALA A 162 0.14 -6.48 2.13
C ALA A 162 -0.13 -5.06 2.66
N LYS A 163 -0.95 -4.92 3.71
CA LYS A 163 -1.25 -3.62 4.35
C LYS A 163 0.00 -2.97 4.96
N ILE A 164 0.88 -3.75 5.61
CA ILE A 164 2.18 -3.25 6.06
C ILE A 164 3.00 -2.76 4.85
N GLY A 165 3.02 -3.50 3.75
CA GLY A 165 3.68 -3.10 2.50
C GLY A 165 3.13 -1.80 1.91
N TYR A 166 1.81 -1.60 1.93
CA TYR A 166 1.17 -0.37 1.45
C TYR A 166 1.52 0.85 2.33
N GLU A 167 1.48 0.67 3.65
CA GLU A 167 1.90 1.69 4.62
C GLU A 167 3.37 2.09 4.44
N PHE A 168 4.25 1.11 4.23
CA PHE A 168 5.68 1.34 4.05
C PHE A 168 6.01 2.02 2.71
N GLU A 169 5.29 1.72 1.63
CA GLU A 169 5.43 2.47 0.38
C GLU A 169 5.00 3.92 0.55
N GLU A 170 3.84 4.18 1.18
CA GLU A 170 3.38 5.54 1.47
C GLU A 170 4.43 6.32 2.27
N ALA A 171 4.89 5.76 3.38
CA ALA A 171 5.87 6.41 4.26
C ALA A 171 7.18 6.72 3.53
N ALA A 172 7.72 5.76 2.76
CA ALA A 172 8.95 5.96 2.00
C ALA A 172 8.80 7.02 0.89
N GLN A 173 7.69 6.99 0.15
CA GLN A 173 7.41 7.99 -0.88
C GLN A 173 7.18 9.39 -0.28
N ASN A 174 6.52 9.49 0.88
CA ASN A 174 6.35 10.76 1.59
C ASN A 174 7.69 11.31 2.07
N ASN A 175 8.61 10.47 2.54
CA ASN A 175 9.96 10.90 2.89
C ASN A 175 10.72 11.45 1.67
N VAL A 176 10.60 10.79 0.51
CA VAL A 176 11.15 11.31 -0.75
C VAL A 176 10.52 12.66 -1.08
N ASN A 177 9.19 12.77 -1.06
CA ASN A 177 8.47 14.01 -1.37
C ASN A 177 8.86 15.17 -0.46
N ASN A 178 8.92 14.93 0.85
CA ASN A 178 9.24 15.95 1.83
C ASN A 178 10.70 16.42 1.73
N SER A 179 11.58 15.60 1.16
CA SER A 179 12.97 15.97 0.88
C SER A 179 13.17 16.79 -0.40
N LEU A 180 12.14 16.89 -1.25
CA LEU A 180 12.22 17.68 -2.47
C LEU A 180 12.28 19.17 -2.11
N VAL A 181 13.33 19.82 -2.62
CA VAL A 181 13.54 21.26 -2.57
C VAL A 181 13.62 21.83 -3.98
N VAL A 182 13.37 23.13 -4.12
CA VAL A 182 13.54 23.84 -5.39
C VAL A 182 15.01 23.79 -5.77
N GLY A 183 15.31 23.23 -6.94
CA GLY A 183 16.67 23.14 -7.46
C GLY A 183 17.19 24.49 -7.94
N GLU A 184 18.50 24.61 -8.10
CA GLU A 184 19.14 25.88 -8.54
C GLU A 184 19.07 26.09 -10.06
N LYS A 185 19.02 25.01 -10.85
CA LYS A 185 19.07 25.06 -12.31
C LYS A 185 18.02 24.13 -12.90
N ALA A 186 17.28 24.61 -13.90
CA ALA A 186 16.41 23.75 -14.69
C ALA A 186 17.24 22.88 -15.64
N LYS A 187 16.96 21.58 -15.66
CA LYS A 187 17.44 20.69 -16.73
C LYS A 187 16.67 21.02 -18.01
N ALA A 188 17.34 20.98 -19.17
CA ALA A 188 16.65 21.10 -20.45
C ALA A 188 15.52 20.06 -20.56
N ASP A 189 14.31 20.53 -20.89
CA ASP A 189 13.12 19.69 -21.08
C ASP A 189 13.35 18.77 -22.30
N GLY A 190 13.84 17.56 -22.06
CA GLY A 190 14.30 16.65 -23.12
C GLY A 190 13.35 15.51 -23.48
N ALA A 191 12.27 15.29 -22.71
CA ALA A 191 11.37 14.17 -22.94
C ALA A 191 9.91 14.59 -22.78
N TRP A 192 9.08 14.22 -23.78
CA TRP A 192 7.63 14.28 -23.68
C TRP A 192 7.12 13.28 -22.64
N TYR A 193 6.07 13.66 -21.88
CA TYR A 193 5.42 12.76 -20.95
C TYR A 193 4.92 11.49 -21.67
N LYS A 194 5.23 10.33 -21.08
CA LYS A 194 4.66 9.04 -21.48
C LYS A 194 4.24 8.30 -20.21
N PRO A 195 2.99 7.84 -20.11
CA PRO A 195 2.55 7.08 -18.95
C PRO A 195 3.30 5.75 -18.87
N THR A 196 3.54 5.28 -17.64
CA THR A 196 4.19 3.96 -17.43
C THR A 196 3.27 2.81 -17.88
N LYS A 197 1.96 3.02 -17.75
CA LYS A 197 0.89 2.12 -18.20
C LYS A 197 -0.26 2.99 -18.66
N GLU A 198 -0.80 2.72 -19.85
CA GLU A 198 -1.93 3.48 -20.37
C GLU A 198 -3.19 3.24 -19.52
N VAL A 199 -3.96 4.30 -19.31
CA VAL A 199 -5.25 4.21 -18.61
C VAL A 199 -6.29 3.54 -19.53
N PRO A 200 -6.98 2.48 -19.07
CA PRO A 200 -8.08 1.87 -19.81
C PRO A 200 -9.21 2.86 -20.08
N GLU A 201 -9.74 2.85 -21.31
CA GLU A 201 -10.86 3.71 -21.71
C GLU A 201 -12.09 3.57 -20.81
N SER A 202 -12.36 2.36 -20.31
CA SER A 202 -13.48 2.08 -19.41
C SER A 202 -13.45 2.89 -18.11
N ILE A 203 -12.26 3.28 -17.64
CA ILE A 203 -12.09 4.06 -16.40
C ILE A 203 -12.48 5.53 -16.62
N VAL A 204 -12.24 6.06 -17.82
CA VAL A 204 -12.50 7.47 -18.14
C VAL A 204 -13.80 7.70 -18.89
N ALA A 205 -14.45 6.64 -19.37
CA ALA A 205 -15.74 6.70 -20.06
C ALA A 205 -16.82 7.50 -19.31
N PRO A 206 -16.95 7.44 -17.96
CA PRO A 206 -17.92 8.26 -17.23
C PRO A 206 -17.74 9.77 -17.41
N PHE A 207 -16.52 10.24 -17.71
CA PHE A 207 -16.18 11.65 -17.87
C PHE A 207 -16.38 12.16 -19.30
N LYS A 208 -16.87 11.32 -20.22
CA LYS A 208 -17.05 11.62 -21.65
C LYS A 208 -15.72 12.00 -22.31
N THR A 209 -15.48 13.29 -22.54
CA THR A 209 -14.25 13.79 -23.16
C THR A 209 -13.47 14.70 -22.22
N PHE A 210 -12.19 14.92 -22.53
CA PHE A 210 -11.36 15.88 -21.77
C PHE A 210 -11.95 17.30 -21.81
N ALA A 211 -12.57 17.69 -22.94
CA ALA A 211 -13.24 18.98 -23.07
C ALA A 211 -14.47 19.09 -22.16
N ASP A 212 -15.28 18.04 -22.07
CA ASP A 212 -16.44 18.00 -21.15
C ASP A 212 -16.00 18.13 -19.70
N LEU A 213 -14.95 17.39 -19.29
CA LEU A 213 -14.42 17.46 -17.92
C LEU A 213 -13.85 18.84 -17.58
N LYS A 214 -13.22 19.51 -18.55
CA LYS A 214 -12.77 20.90 -18.38
C LYS A 214 -13.92 21.88 -18.23
N GLU A 215 -15.00 21.68 -18.99
CA GLU A 215 -16.19 22.52 -18.87
C GLU A 215 -16.85 22.33 -17.49
N GLU A 216 -16.93 21.09 -16.99
CA GLU A 216 -17.40 20.84 -15.62
C GLU A 216 -16.52 21.52 -14.56
N LEU A 217 -15.19 21.54 -14.74
CA LEU A 217 -14.29 22.31 -13.88
C LEU A 217 -14.59 23.81 -13.95
N HIS A 218 -14.81 24.35 -15.14
CA HIS A 218 -15.12 25.77 -15.33
C HIS A 218 -16.44 26.16 -14.64
N GLN A 219 -17.49 25.37 -14.82
CA GLN A 219 -18.77 25.58 -14.16
C GLN A 219 -18.67 25.47 -12.63
N LEU A 220 -17.84 24.54 -12.13
CA LEU A 220 -17.54 24.45 -10.69
C LEU A 220 -16.88 25.73 -10.16
N ILE A 221 -15.90 26.28 -10.88
CA ILE A 221 -15.23 27.53 -10.49
C ILE A 221 -16.24 28.68 -10.43
N ILE A 222 -17.10 28.80 -11.45
CA ILE A 222 -18.19 29.80 -11.46
C ILE A 222 -19.09 29.61 -10.23
N ALA A 223 -19.53 28.37 -9.97
CA ALA A 223 -20.42 28.08 -8.85
C ALA A 223 -19.82 28.46 -7.49
N GLU A 224 -18.53 28.16 -7.26
CA GLU A 224 -17.84 28.55 -6.01
C GLU A 224 -17.71 30.08 -5.89
N THR A 225 -17.28 30.77 -6.97
CA THR A 225 -17.16 32.23 -6.93
C THR A 225 -18.51 32.91 -6.70
N ALA A 226 -19.59 32.40 -7.30
CA ALA A 226 -20.94 32.90 -7.08
C ALA A 226 -21.41 32.66 -5.64
N ASP A 227 -21.19 31.44 -5.09
CA ASP A 227 -21.55 31.10 -3.70
C ASP A 227 -20.83 32.00 -2.67
N LYS A 228 -19.57 32.35 -2.96
CA LYS A 228 -18.76 33.23 -2.10
C LYS A 228 -18.90 34.72 -2.42
N ASN A 229 -19.72 35.08 -3.42
CA ASN A 229 -19.84 36.44 -3.93
C ASN A 229 -18.46 37.07 -4.25
N ALA A 230 -17.56 36.27 -4.81
CA ALA A 230 -16.22 36.64 -5.22
C ALA A 230 -16.18 36.98 -6.72
N SER A 231 -15.40 37.98 -7.12
CA SER A 231 -15.27 38.37 -8.53
C SER A 231 -14.39 37.42 -9.35
N ASP A 232 -13.46 36.73 -8.69
CA ASP A 232 -12.54 35.76 -9.30
C ASP A 232 -12.02 34.76 -8.27
N VAL A 233 -11.27 33.75 -8.73
CA VAL A 233 -10.68 32.71 -7.88
C VAL A 233 -9.69 33.27 -6.86
N SER A 234 -8.96 34.35 -7.20
CA SER A 234 -7.97 34.96 -6.29
C SER A 234 -8.61 35.68 -5.11
N SER A 235 -9.90 35.99 -5.21
CA SER A 235 -10.70 36.61 -4.15
C SER A 235 -11.34 35.61 -3.18
N LEU A 236 -11.14 34.30 -3.38
CA LEU A 236 -11.57 33.24 -2.46
C LEU A 236 -10.61 33.12 -1.26
N ASP A 237 -10.95 32.28 -0.29
CA ASP A 237 -10.00 31.93 0.78
C ASP A 237 -8.74 31.26 0.20
N GLU A 238 -7.61 31.46 0.86
CA GLU A 238 -6.28 31.08 0.36
C GLU A 238 -6.23 29.61 -0.08
N ASN A 239 -6.74 28.68 0.74
CA ASN A 239 -6.72 27.25 0.43
C ASN A 239 -7.59 26.93 -0.79
N ARG A 240 -8.80 27.49 -0.85
CA ARG A 240 -9.72 27.29 -1.99
C ARG A 240 -9.15 27.88 -3.28
N ALA A 241 -8.58 29.08 -3.22
CA ALA A 241 -7.93 29.73 -4.36
C ALA A 241 -6.78 28.87 -4.91
N LEU A 242 -5.88 28.41 -4.04
CA LEU A 242 -4.77 27.53 -4.40
C LEU A 242 -5.25 26.23 -5.06
N GLN A 243 -6.30 25.61 -4.52
CA GLN A 243 -6.86 24.36 -5.04
C GLN A 243 -7.45 24.53 -6.45
N LEU A 244 -8.22 25.60 -6.67
CA LEU A 244 -8.85 25.85 -7.98
C LEU A 244 -7.82 26.32 -9.02
N GLN A 245 -6.86 27.16 -8.63
CA GLN A 245 -5.74 27.57 -9.50
C GLN A 245 -4.85 26.37 -9.88
N PHE A 246 -4.67 25.40 -8.98
CA PHE A 246 -3.97 24.15 -9.27
C PHE A 246 -4.67 23.34 -10.36
N LEU A 247 -5.99 23.13 -10.23
CA LEU A 247 -6.76 22.39 -11.24
C LEU A 247 -6.76 23.11 -12.59
N ASP A 248 -6.96 24.43 -12.60
CA ASP A 248 -6.96 25.24 -13.81
C ASP A 248 -5.60 25.24 -14.51
N SER A 249 -4.51 25.46 -13.76
CA SER A 249 -3.14 25.39 -14.30
C SER A 249 -2.81 24.03 -14.89
N LEU A 250 -3.29 22.95 -14.27
CA LEU A 250 -3.12 21.60 -14.80
C LEU A 250 -3.93 21.40 -16.10
N ALA A 251 -5.18 21.83 -16.13
CA ALA A 251 -6.03 21.76 -17.33
C ALA A 251 -5.45 22.57 -18.50
N ILE A 252 -4.89 23.76 -18.23
CA ILE A 252 -4.17 24.59 -19.21
C ILE A 252 -2.93 23.84 -19.73
N SER A 253 -2.12 23.27 -18.84
CA SER A 253 -0.93 22.50 -19.21
C SER A 253 -1.27 21.31 -20.13
N LEU A 254 -2.34 20.58 -19.82
CA LEU A 254 -2.83 19.45 -20.60
C LEU A 254 -3.45 19.84 -21.97
N SER A 255 -3.84 21.11 -22.10
CA SER A 255 -4.31 21.69 -23.36
C SER A 255 -3.19 22.33 -24.18
N GLY A 256 -2.02 22.52 -23.58
CA GLY A 256 -0.89 23.22 -24.19
C GLY A 256 -0.12 22.38 -25.22
N PRO A 257 0.79 23.01 -25.98
CA PRO A 257 1.59 22.33 -27.00
C PRO A 257 2.39 21.16 -26.42
N LYS A 258 2.78 21.25 -25.15
CA LYS A 258 3.57 20.21 -24.50
C LYS A 258 2.80 18.90 -24.22
N ALA A 259 1.48 18.97 -24.27
CA ALA A 259 0.59 17.82 -24.06
C ALA A 259 0.01 17.28 -25.38
N ALA A 260 0.44 17.79 -26.54
CA ALA A 260 -0.10 17.38 -27.84
C ALA A 260 0.08 15.88 -28.12
N GLY A 261 1.17 15.27 -27.63
CA GLY A 261 1.43 13.83 -27.77
C GLY A 261 0.73 12.94 -26.74
N ILE A 262 -0.04 13.51 -25.81
CA ILE A 262 -0.75 12.77 -24.77
C ILE A 262 -2.14 12.40 -25.30
N LYS A 263 -2.51 11.12 -25.20
CA LYS A 263 -3.84 10.65 -25.59
C LYS A 263 -4.92 11.37 -24.78
N GLU A 264 -6.08 11.63 -25.37
CA GLU A 264 -7.21 12.27 -24.69
C GLU A 264 -7.66 11.47 -23.45
N THR A 265 -7.66 10.14 -23.54
CA THR A 265 -7.96 9.25 -22.40
C THR A 265 -7.04 9.50 -21.21
N GLU A 266 -5.74 9.68 -21.48
CA GLU A 266 -4.73 9.97 -20.46
C GLU A 266 -4.90 11.38 -19.89
N LYS A 267 -5.21 12.39 -20.72
CA LYS A 267 -5.50 13.76 -20.24
C LYS A 267 -6.70 13.79 -19.31
N THR A 268 -7.80 13.12 -19.69
CA THR A 268 -9.00 12.98 -18.85
C THR A 268 -8.65 12.30 -17.53
N ALA A 269 -7.85 11.22 -17.57
CA ALA A 269 -7.44 10.51 -16.37
C ALA A 269 -6.60 11.38 -15.42
N ILE A 270 -5.64 12.15 -15.96
CA ILE A 270 -4.79 13.06 -15.20
C ILE A 270 -5.64 14.14 -14.51
N LEU A 271 -6.57 14.78 -15.24
CA LEU A 271 -7.41 15.83 -14.67
C LEU A 271 -8.39 15.27 -13.61
N ALA A 272 -9.05 14.16 -13.88
CA ALA A 272 -9.94 13.51 -12.91
C ALA A 272 -9.16 13.06 -11.66
N GLY A 273 -7.95 12.54 -11.81
CA GLY A 273 -7.07 12.22 -10.69
C GLY A 273 -6.71 13.45 -9.84
N ALA A 274 -6.40 14.59 -10.47
CA ALA A 274 -6.13 15.83 -9.75
C ALA A 274 -7.37 16.40 -9.05
N MET A 275 -8.55 16.26 -9.65
CA MET A 275 -9.83 16.57 -9.00
C MET A 275 -10.05 15.70 -7.75
N TYR A 276 -9.71 14.40 -7.78
CA TYR A 276 -9.72 13.57 -6.58
C TYR A 276 -8.75 14.09 -5.51
N LEU A 277 -7.55 14.55 -5.87
CA LEU A 277 -6.60 15.14 -4.90
C LEU A 277 -7.19 16.36 -4.21
N VAL A 278 -7.78 17.29 -4.97
CA VAL A 278 -8.43 18.48 -4.39
C VAL A 278 -9.62 18.09 -3.52
N ARG A 279 -10.48 17.18 -3.98
CA ARG A 279 -11.57 16.63 -3.17
C ARG A 279 -11.05 16.07 -1.85
N GLY A 280 -9.95 15.32 -1.87
CA GLY A 280 -9.33 14.75 -0.68
C GLY A 280 -8.72 15.78 0.27
N HIS A 281 -8.12 16.85 -0.25
CA HIS A 281 -7.65 17.97 0.57
C HIS A 281 -8.79 18.63 1.33
N ILE A 282 -9.91 18.90 0.64
CA ILE A 282 -11.09 19.48 1.27
C ILE A 282 -11.66 18.53 2.32
N ALA A 283 -11.76 17.23 2.03
CA ALA A 283 -12.23 16.27 3.03
C ALA A 283 -11.40 16.35 4.34
N LYS A 284 -10.06 16.47 4.22
CA LYS A 284 -9.18 16.65 5.40
C LYS A 284 -9.39 17.97 6.14
N GLU A 285 -9.59 19.08 5.44
CA GLU A 285 -9.94 20.36 6.07
C GLU A 285 -11.20 20.21 6.93
N TYR A 286 -12.08 19.27 6.57
CA TYR A 286 -13.31 18.95 7.26
C TYR A 286 -13.19 17.81 8.28
N GLY A 287 -11.98 17.32 8.55
CA GLY A 287 -11.75 16.24 9.52
C GLY A 287 -12.17 14.86 9.02
N LEU A 288 -12.36 14.71 7.71
CA LEU A 288 -12.73 13.46 7.06
C LEU A 288 -11.51 12.80 6.42
N GLU A 289 -11.61 11.49 6.21
CA GLU A 289 -10.67 10.76 5.37
C GLU A 289 -10.70 11.29 3.91
N PRO A 290 -9.56 11.36 3.20
CA PRO A 290 -9.51 11.91 1.83
C PRO A 290 -10.47 11.26 0.82
N LEU A 291 -10.70 9.95 0.99
CA LEU A 291 -11.61 9.15 0.16
C LEU A 291 -12.95 8.87 0.88
N SER A 292 -13.38 9.75 1.77
CA SER A 292 -14.69 9.64 2.40
C SER A 292 -15.80 9.85 1.37
N ASN A 293 -16.88 9.08 1.53
CA ASN A 293 -18.13 9.24 0.77
C ASN A 293 -19.14 10.13 1.51
N GLU A 294 -18.78 10.63 2.70
CA GLU A 294 -19.62 11.52 3.48
C GLU A 294 -19.76 12.89 2.79
N ASP A 295 -20.99 13.42 2.83
CA ASP A 295 -21.27 14.74 2.30
C ASP A 295 -20.85 15.82 3.29
N ILE A 296 -20.15 16.85 2.80
CA ILE A 296 -19.79 18.03 3.59
C ILE A 296 -20.96 19.02 3.57
N LYS A 297 -21.92 18.76 4.47
CA LYS A 297 -23.14 19.57 4.58
C LYS A 297 -22.92 20.81 5.42
N ALA A 298 -23.66 21.88 5.09
CA ALA A 298 -23.74 23.06 5.94
C ALA A 298 -24.40 22.70 7.28
N THR A 299 -23.88 23.28 8.36
CA THR A 299 -24.38 23.17 9.73
C THR A 299 -24.53 24.57 10.32
N LEU A 300 -25.14 24.68 11.50
CA LEU A 300 -25.26 25.97 12.21
C LEU A 300 -23.90 26.64 12.48
N LEU A 301 -22.81 25.86 12.55
CA LEU A 301 -21.48 26.34 12.92
C LEU A 301 -20.49 26.35 11.75
N ARG A 302 -20.87 25.79 10.58
CA ARG A 302 -19.93 25.59 9.47
C ARG A 302 -20.65 25.57 8.14
N ASN A 303 -20.17 26.37 7.19
CA ASN A 303 -20.63 26.30 5.81
C ASN A 303 -20.21 24.97 5.17
N GLY A 304 -21.03 24.44 4.27
CA GLY A 304 -20.65 23.29 3.45
C GLY A 304 -19.56 23.66 2.44
N SER A 305 -19.11 22.68 1.64
CA SER A 305 -18.19 22.93 0.53
C SER A 305 -18.87 22.65 -0.81
N VAL A 306 -19.05 23.71 -1.61
CA VAL A 306 -19.57 23.60 -2.98
C VAL A 306 -18.58 22.83 -3.84
N VAL A 307 -17.29 23.20 -3.82
CA VAL A 307 -16.25 22.45 -4.55
C VAL A 307 -16.24 20.95 -4.22
N HIS A 308 -16.24 20.55 -2.95
CA HIS A 308 -16.24 19.11 -2.62
C HIS A 308 -17.51 18.41 -3.12
N THR A 309 -18.66 19.07 -3.02
CA THR A 309 -19.96 18.54 -3.46
C THR A 309 -19.98 18.36 -4.97
N GLU A 310 -19.57 19.37 -5.73
CA GLU A 310 -19.54 19.31 -7.20
C GLU A 310 -18.48 18.32 -7.71
N LEU A 311 -17.26 18.30 -7.14
CA LEU A 311 -16.26 17.28 -7.46
C LEU A 311 -16.77 15.87 -7.16
N THR A 312 -17.53 15.67 -6.08
CA THR A 312 -18.13 14.36 -5.76
C THR A 312 -19.11 13.92 -6.84
N LYS A 313 -19.87 14.85 -7.43
CA LYS A 313 -20.81 14.58 -8.53
C LYS A 313 -20.07 14.31 -9.84
N THR A 314 -19.21 15.23 -10.29
CA THR A 314 -18.40 15.10 -11.52
C THR A 314 -17.60 13.80 -11.55
N LEU A 315 -16.98 13.44 -10.42
CA LEU A 315 -16.17 12.23 -10.33
C LEU A 315 -16.99 10.95 -10.13
N ASN A 316 -18.31 11.07 -9.95
CA ASN A 316 -19.18 9.99 -9.47
C ASN A 316 -18.58 9.24 -8.26
N ALA A 317 -17.94 9.99 -7.34
CA ALA A 317 -16.97 9.43 -6.39
C ALA A 317 -17.56 8.39 -5.44
N LYS A 318 -18.88 8.43 -5.21
CA LYS A 318 -19.58 7.46 -4.34
C LYS A 318 -19.77 6.08 -4.98
N ALA A 319 -19.77 6.00 -6.31
CA ALA A 319 -19.99 4.75 -7.04
C ALA A 319 -18.73 4.23 -7.73
N THR A 320 -17.75 5.08 -7.98
CA THR A 320 -16.48 4.70 -8.62
C THR A 320 -15.68 3.71 -7.74
N PRO A 321 -15.29 2.54 -8.26
CA PRO A 321 -14.45 1.59 -7.54
C PRO A 321 -13.11 2.19 -7.12
N VAL A 322 -12.60 1.83 -5.94
CA VAL A 322 -11.32 2.34 -5.42
C VAL A 322 -10.13 2.01 -6.33
N GLN A 323 -10.19 0.91 -7.08
CA GLN A 323 -9.17 0.54 -8.06
C GLN A 323 -9.12 1.50 -9.25
N ASP A 324 -10.26 2.07 -9.64
CA ASP A 324 -10.35 3.07 -10.71
C ASP A 324 -9.81 4.41 -10.21
N ILE A 325 -10.18 4.77 -8.97
CA ILE A 325 -9.65 5.96 -8.29
C ILE A 325 -8.12 5.89 -8.18
N GLU A 326 -7.54 4.75 -7.80
CA GLU A 326 -6.08 4.58 -7.74
C GLU A 326 -5.41 4.85 -9.09
N VAL A 327 -6.00 4.36 -10.19
CA VAL A 327 -5.47 4.54 -11.55
C VAL A 327 -5.47 6.03 -11.93
N LEU A 328 -6.57 6.73 -11.67
CA LEU A 328 -6.70 8.17 -11.94
C LEU A 328 -5.68 8.99 -11.15
N ILE A 329 -5.58 8.76 -9.84
CA ILE A 329 -4.63 9.45 -8.96
C ILE A 329 -3.18 9.14 -9.36
N THR A 330 -2.90 7.90 -9.76
CA THR A 330 -1.57 7.50 -10.24
C THR A 330 -1.20 8.22 -11.52
N ALA A 331 -2.13 8.37 -12.48
CA ALA A 331 -1.91 9.14 -13.70
C ALA A 331 -1.60 10.61 -13.39
N ALA A 332 -2.40 11.23 -12.52
CA ALA A 332 -2.17 12.60 -12.06
C ALA A 332 -0.79 12.77 -11.41
N ASN A 333 -0.43 11.89 -10.46
CA ASN A 333 0.86 11.93 -9.79
C ASN A 333 2.05 11.74 -10.75
N GLN A 334 1.94 10.84 -11.74
CA GLN A 334 2.99 10.65 -12.75
C GLN A 334 3.19 11.90 -13.60
N TYR A 335 2.11 12.50 -14.10
CA TYR A 335 2.18 13.70 -14.91
C TYR A 335 2.70 14.91 -14.12
N ILE A 336 2.17 15.14 -12.91
CA ILE A 336 2.62 16.23 -12.03
C ILE A 336 4.12 16.10 -11.78
N ARG A 337 4.61 14.93 -11.36
CA ARG A 337 6.06 14.72 -11.15
C ARG A 337 6.89 14.96 -12.41
N HIS A 338 6.41 14.53 -13.58
CA HIS A 338 7.13 14.78 -14.83
C HIS A 338 7.26 16.28 -15.13
N MET A 339 6.20 17.04 -14.87
CA MET A 339 6.18 18.47 -15.13
C MET A 339 6.93 19.29 -14.09
N THR A 340 7.03 18.81 -12.84
CA THR A 340 7.54 19.61 -11.71
C THR A 340 8.82 19.09 -11.08
N VAL A 341 9.19 17.83 -11.25
CA VAL A 341 10.36 17.22 -10.63
C VAL A 341 11.41 16.88 -11.69
N GLN A 342 12.68 17.10 -11.34
CA GLN A 342 13.83 16.75 -12.15
C GLN A 342 14.86 15.98 -11.33
N ASN A 343 15.62 15.11 -12.01
CA ASN A 343 16.75 14.40 -11.41
C ASN A 343 18.06 15.03 -11.89
N VAL A 344 18.80 15.62 -10.96
CA VAL A 344 20.14 16.19 -11.17
C VAL A 344 21.11 15.38 -10.30
N GLU A 345 22.14 14.80 -10.90
CA GLU A 345 23.16 14.00 -10.17
C GLU A 345 22.56 12.88 -9.29
N SER A 346 21.49 12.24 -9.78
CA SER A 346 20.75 11.17 -9.07
C SER A 346 20.03 11.63 -7.79
N LYS A 347 19.83 12.94 -7.61
CA LYS A 347 18.95 13.52 -6.57
C LYS A 347 17.74 14.19 -7.23
N GLY A 348 16.56 13.90 -6.69
CA GLY A 348 15.32 14.57 -7.09
C GLY A 348 15.26 15.99 -6.56
N SER A 349 14.80 16.93 -7.37
CA SER A 349 14.53 18.33 -6.97
C SER A 349 13.31 18.87 -7.72
N ILE A 350 12.64 19.86 -7.14
CA ILE A 350 11.58 20.60 -7.83
C ILE A 350 12.24 21.51 -8.86
N LYS A 351 11.72 21.53 -10.09
CA LYS A 351 12.17 22.48 -11.12
C LYS A 351 11.95 23.91 -10.61
N PRO A 352 12.87 24.88 -10.82
CA PRO A 352 12.63 26.27 -10.45
C PRO A 352 11.38 26.85 -11.13
N GLU A 353 11.22 26.55 -12.42
CA GLU A 353 10.07 26.93 -13.21
C GLU A 353 9.31 25.67 -13.65
N HIS A 354 8.02 25.63 -13.35
CA HIS A 354 7.10 24.56 -13.70
C HIS A 354 5.66 25.10 -13.84
N ILE A 355 4.74 24.20 -14.19
CA ILE A 355 3.33 24.52 -14.50
C ILE A 355 2.53 25.15 -13.35
N PHE A 356 3.08 25.22 -12.15
CA PHE A 356 2.42 25.81 -10.97
C PHE A 356 3.24 26.95 -10.36
N SER A 357 4.36 27.37 -10.98
CA SER A 357 5.24 28.41 -10.42
C SER A 357 4.57 29.79 -10.34
N THR A 358 3.52 30.02 -11.12
CA THR A 358 2.74 31.26 -11.09
C THR A 358 1.69 31.29 -9.98
N ILE A 359 1.41 30.15 -9.34
CA ILE A 359 0.49 30.06 -8.22
C ILE A 359 1.26 30.50 -6.97
N LYS A 360 0.94 31.69 -6.48
CA LYS A 360 1.58 32.25 -5.29
C LYS A 360 1.39 31.32 -4.10
N ASP A 361 2.45 31.11 -3.30
CA ASP A 361 2.43 30.29 -2.07
C ASP A 361 2.05 28.81 -2.27
N PHE A 362 2.06 28.31 -3.52
CA PHE A 362 1.74 26.93 -3.83
C PHE A 362 2.82 25.95 -3.35
N LEU A 363 2.41 24.97 -2.55
CA LEU A 363 3.28 23.91 -2.06
C LEU A 363 3.01 22.60 -2.81
N LEU A 364 4.01 22.14 -3.58
CA LEU A 364 3.93 20.89 -4.34
C LEU A 364 3.95 19.64 -3.44
N ASN A 365 4.77 19.65 -2.38
CA ASN A 365 5.01 18.46 -1.55
C ASN A 365 3.71 17.90 -0.92
N PRO A 366 2.80 18.73 -0.35
CA PRO A 366 1.50 18.28 0.13
C PRO A 366 0.65 17.57 -0.92
N ILE A 367 0.64 18.03 -2.17
CA ILE A 367 -0.10 17.40 -3.27
C ILE A 367 0.46 16.02 -3.59
N LEU A 368 1.79 15.91 -3.69
CA LEU A 368 2.46 14.63 -3.96
C LEU A 368 2.23 13.62 -2.82
N SER A 369 2.25 14.08 -1.57
CA SER A 369 2.00 13.26 -0.39
C SER A 369 0.53 12.85 -0.25
N MET A 370 -0.42 13.74 -0.60
CA MET A 370 -1.84 13.39 -0.69
C MET A 370 -2.07 12.25 -1.70
N ALA A 371 -1.40 12.30 -2.86
CA ALA A 371 -1.50 11.21 -3.83
C ALA A 371 -1.06 9.86 -3.24
N GLN A 372 0.02 9.82 -2.45
CA GLN A 372 0.48 8.57 -1.82
C GLN A 372 -0.53 8.05 -0.79
N GLN A 373 -1.07 8.94 0.05
CA GLN A 373 -2.09 8.55 1.04
C GLN A 373 -3.34 7.99 0.37
N MET A 374 -3.83 8.63 -0.68
CA MET A 374 -5.02 8.17 -1.39
C MET A 374 -4.76 6.85 -2.13
N ILE A 375 -3.59 6.66 -2.74
CA ILE A 375 -3.18 5.39 -3.37
C ILE A 375 -3.16 4.26 -2.32
N ARG A 376 -2.53 4.48 -1.16
CA ARG A 376 -2.56 3.50 -0.07
C ARG A 376 -3.99 3.18 0.35
N SER A 377 -4.81 4.20 0.61
CA SER A 377 -6.20 4.00 1.04
C SER A 377 -7.01 3.21 0.01
N CYS A 378 -6.79 3.43 -1.30
CA CYS A 378 -7.40 2.62 -2.34
C CYS A 378 -6.99 1.16 -2.25
N ARG A 379 -5.70 0.87 -2.05
CA ARG A 379 -5.18 -0.50 -1.95
C ARG A 379 -5.66 -1.22 -0.69
N ASP A 380 -5.68 -0.53 0.45
CA ASP A 380 -6.23 -1.04 1.71
C ASP A 380 -7.71 -1.44 1.54
N LYS A 381 -8.52 -0.56 0.94
CA LYS A 381 -9.94 -0.85 0.67
C LYS A 381 -10.11 -1.97 -0.37
N ALA A 382 -9.27 -2.03 -1.40
CA ALA A 382 -9.36 -3.03 -2.46
C ALA A 382 -9.07 -4.44 -1.93
N ILE A 383 -8.04 -4.60 -1.09
CA ILE A 383 -7.72 -5.91 -0.51
C ILE A 383 -8.80 -6.35 0.49
N ASP A 384 -9.34 -5.42 1.29
CA ASP A 384 -10.44 -5.73 2.21
C ASP A 384 -11.70 -6.18 1.46
N HIS A 385 -12.02 -5.52 0.35
CA HIS A 385 -13.12 -5.94 -0.51
C HIS A 385 -12.89 -7.37 -1.05
N CYS A 386 -11.67 -7.70 -1.49
CA CYS A 386 -11.35 -9.06 -1.95
C CYS A 386 -11.55 -10.12 -0.85
N VAL A 387 -11.23 -9.78 0.41
CA VAL A 387 -11.45 -10.68 1.56
C VAL A 387 -12.93 -10.88 1.83
N VAL A 388 -13.72 -9.81 1.76
CA VAL A 388 -15.18 -9.88 1.93
C VAL A 388 -15.81 -10.79 0.86
N GLU A 389 -15.42 -10.63 -0.40
CA GLU A 389 -15.92 -11.48 -1.49
C GLU A 389 -15.48 -12.94 -1.33
N LEU A 390 -14.22 -13.18 -0.98
CA LEU A 390 -13.73 -14.54 -0.68
C LEU A 390 -14.52 -15.19 0.46
N ASN A 391 -14.79 -14.46 1.54
CA ASN A 391 -15.58 -14.98 2.65
C ASN A 391 -17.02 -15.30 2.23
N LYS A 392 -17.64 -14.48 1.38
CA LYS A 392 -18.96 -14.79 0.81
C LYS A 392 -18.91 -16.07 -0.03
N GLU A 393 -17.90 -16.26 -0.87
CA GLU A 393 -17.72 -17.50 -1.65
C GLU A 393 -17.54 -18.73 -0.74
N ILE A 394 -16.78 -18.59 0.35
CA ILE A 394 -16.61 -19.66 1.35
C ILE A 394 -17.93 -19.98 2.04
N GLU A 395 -18.70 -18.99 2.48
CA GLU A 395 -20.01 -19.21 3.13
C GLU A 395 -21.01 -19.87 2.17
N LEU A 396 -21.03 -19.45 0.89
CA LEU A 396 -21.92 -20.02 -0.13
C LEU A 396 -21.55 -21.46 -0.52
N SER A 397 -20.29 -21.84 -0.33
CA SER A 397 -19.79 -23.19 -0.61
C SER A 397 -19.85 -24.13 0.60
N LYS A 398 -20.27 -23.64 1.78
CA LYS A 398 -20.61 -24.52 2.90
C LYS A 398 -21.83 -25.36 2.53
N PRO A 399 -21.81 -26.68 2.73
CA PRO A 399 -22.99 -27.50 2.54
C PRO A 399 -24.08 -26.94 3.44
N LYS A 400 -25.18 -26.49 2.83
CA LYS A 400 -26.43 -26.28 3.57
C LYS A 400 -26.67 -27.57 4.32
N GLU A 401 -26.89 -27.49 5.64
CA GLU A 401 -27.22 -28.65 6.46
C GLU A 401 -28.36 -29.42 5.80
N ALA A 402 -28.02 -30.46 5.06
CA ALA A 402 -28.98 -31.41 4.56
C ALA A 402 -29.30 -32.29 5.77
N SER A 403 -30.53 -32.16 6.25
CA SER A 403 -31.21 -33.17 7.05
C SER A 403 -30.72 -34.57 6.67
N SER A 404 -30.19 -35.28 7.66
CA SER A 404 -29.78 -36.69 7.67
C SER A 404 -29.89 -37.44 6.32
N SER A 405 -28.76 -37.71 5.68
CA SER A 405 -28.30 -39.07 5.32
C SER A 405 -27.20 -39.05 4.25
N TYR A 406 -26.07 -39.69 4.60
CA TYR A 406 -25.19 -40.47 3.73
C TYR A 406 -25.00 -40.00 2.27
N VAL A 407 -24.04 -39.10 2.03
CA VAL A 407 -23.06 -39.27 0.93
C VAL A 407 -21.74 -38.60 1.33
N SER A 408 -20.79 -39.41 1.78
CA SER A 408 -19.38 -39.07 2.00
C SER A 408 -18.61 -39.27 0.70
N SER A 409 -18.05 -38.21 0.09
CA SER A 409 -16.82 -38.27 -0.76
C SER A 409 -16.50 -37.00 -1.59
N ILE A 410 -16.50 -35.77 -1.04
CA ILE A 410 -15.80 -34.62 -1.70
C ILE A 410 -14.97 -33.77 -0.70
N TYR A 411 -15.01 -34.03 0.60
CA TYR A 411 -14.52 -33.10 1.63
C TYR A 411 -13.06 -33.27 2.10
N ASN A 412 -12.14 -33.77 1.26
CA ASN A 412 -10.74 -34.03 1.66
C ASN A 412 -9.67 -33.11 1.04
N TRP A 413 -10.02 -32.08 0.25
CA TRP A 413 -9.01 -31.18 -0.34
C TRP A 413 -8.74 -29.93 0.51
N TRP A 414 -9.74 -29.33 1.17
CA TRP A 414 -9.59 -27.98 1.77
C TRP A 414 -9.35 -27.96 3.30
N LYS A 415 -9.08 -29.12 3.92
CA LYS A 415 -8.60 -29.20 5.32
C LYS A 415 -7.39 -30.11 5.43
N LYS A 416 -6.19 -29.57 5.16
CA LYS A 416 -4.95 -30.05 5.77
C LYS A 416 -4.26 -28.90 6.52
N THR A 417 -4.91 -28.43 7.57
CA THR A 417 -4.19 -28.02 8.77
C THR A 417 -3.93 -29.29 9.60
N PRO A 418 -2.71 -29.55 10.07
CA PRO A 418 -2.48 -30.64 11.03
C PRO A 418 -3.23 -30.27 12.31
N LYS A 419 -4.15 -31.13 12.75
CA LYS A 419 -4.64 -31.11 14.14
C LYS A 419 -3.46 -31.49 15.04
N VAL A 420 -2.91 -30.53 15.76
CA VAL A 420 -2.13 -30.78 16.96
C VAL A 420 -3.14 -31.15 18.04
N GLN A 421 -2.94 -32.28 18.71
CA GLN A 421 -3.69 -32.64 19.92
C GLN A 421 -3.40 -31.57 20.97
N GLU A 422 -4.43 -30.85 21.41
CA GLU A 422 -4.40 -30.11 22.67
C GLU A 422 -4.32 -31.16 23.78
N GLU A 423 -3.17 -31.25 24.45
CA GLU A 423 -3.09 -31.86 25.78
C GLU A 423 -3.72 -30.85 26.75
N GLU A 424 -4.94 -31.14 27.19
CA GLU A 424 -5.53 -30.54 28.38
C GLU A 424 -4.66 -30.93 29.59
N GLU A 425 -4.16 -29.92 30.31
CA GLU A 425 -3.55 -30.10 31.63
C GLU A 425 -4.65 -30.50 32.62
N ASP A 426 -4.82 -31.82 32.82
CA ASP A 426 -5.49 -32.37 34.00
C ASP A 426 -4.57 -32.19 35.23
N LEU A 427 -4.73 -31.05 35.90
CA LEU A 427 -4.34 -30.87 37.29
C LEU A 427 -5.50 -31.30 38.17
N GLU A 428 -5.45 -32.50 38.75
CA GLU A 428 -5.83 -32.82 40.14
C GLU A 428 -5.77 -34.34 40.40
N ASP A 429 -5.45 -34.70 41.64
CA ASP A 429 -5.49 -36.04 42.27
C ASP A 429 -4.39 -37.06 41.96
N GLN A 430 -3.30 -36.99 42.77
CA GLN A 430 -2.80 -38.15 43.54
C GLN A 430 -1.62 -37.77 44.47
N ASN A 431 -1.91 -37.60 45.76
CA ASN A 431 -1.34 -38.37 46.89
C ASN A 431 -1.39 -37.61 48.22
N GLU A 432 -2.51 -37.75 48.93
CA GLU A 432 -2.44 -37.96 50.37
C GLU A 432 -2.16 -39.44 50.63
N GLN A 433 -1.07 -39.71 51.37
CA GLN A 433 -0.93 -40.71 52.44
C GLN A 433 0.49 -41.32 52.46
N LYS A 434 1.35 -40.70 53.26
CA LYS A 434 2.04 -41.44 54.33
C LYS A 434 2.18 -40.53 55.55
N ALA A 435 1.42 -40.91 56.57
CA ALA A 435 1.34 -40.27 57.88
C ALA A 435 2.52 -40.64 58.79
N SER A 436 2.58 -39.91 59.91
CA SER A 436 3.42 -40.04 61.11
C SER A 436 4.85 -39.52 60.96
N SER A 437 5.40 -38.67 61.83
CA SER A 437 5.14 -38.29 63.23
C SER A 437 5.89 -36.95 63.45
N SER A 438 5.54 -35.97 64.28
CA SER A 438 5.21 -35.96 65.71
C SER A 438 5.02 -34.48 66.11
N THR A 439 3.98 -34.19 66.90
CA THR A 439 3.94 -33.37 68.14
C THR A 439 4.81 -32.09 68.24
N ASP A 440 4.45 -30.95 68.83
CA ASP A 440 3.26 -30.22 69.26
C ASP A 440 3.80 -28.91 69.91
N ILE A 441 2.94 -27.91 70.13
CA ILE A 441 3.02 -26.84 71.16
C ILE A 441 3.75 -25.48 70.86
N THR A 442 2.92 -24.42 70.97
CA THR A 442 3.12 -23.00 71.39
C THR A 442 3.59 -21.89 70.44
N GLN A 443 2.63 -21.01 70.11
CA GLN A 443 2.74 -19.54 70.15
C GLN A 443 2.75 -19.03 71.62
N PRO A 444 2.93 -17.71 71.98
CA PRO A 444 3.10 -16.49 71.14
C PRO A 444 4.18 -15.48 71.66
N THR A 445 4.16 -14.27 71.07
CA THR A 445 4.75 -12.95 71.50
C THR A 445 6.26 -12.79 71.27
N LEU A 446 6.78 -11.72 70.66
CA LEU A 446 6.40 -10.29 70.56
C LEU A 446 6.53 -9.74 69.13
#